data_AF-A0A519XRP2-F1
#
_entry.id   AF-A0A519XRP2-F1
#
_cell.length_a   1.000
_cell.length_b   1.000
_cell.length_c   1.000
_cell.angle_alpha   90.00
_cell.angle_beta   90.00
_cell.angle_gamma   90.00
#
_symmetry.space_group_name_H-M   'P 1'
#
loop_
_entity.id
_entity.type
_entity.pdbx_description
1 polymer ?
#
loop_
_entity_poly.entity_id
_entity_poly.type
_entity_poly.pdbx_seq_one_letter_code
_entity_poly.pdbx_strand_id
1 'polypeptide(L)'
;GMSATWDMYAVEKSARIAAVEASASGINWTFSPMVDISRDPRWGRISEGNGEDAYLGSAIAKAMVKGYQGDLKANNQILACVKHYALYGAAEAGRDYNTTDMSKVRMYNEYLPPYKAAVDAGAASIMASFNEVDGIPATGSKWLMTEVLRNQWGFKGFVVTDYTGIPEMIEHGMGDLQTVSALALNAGVDMDMVGEGFLGTLKKSLAEKKVGIEQINRACRLILQAKYKLGLFENPYKFCDPKRAETEVFTPQNRQASREIAAESFVLLKNQNNLLPLKKSGTIGLVGPLVDNTANMYGTWSVAALFDKSVTVLQGMKNALGENAKILTARGSNFLADSVMEHRYVNVHNKTYLRDSRSEEELIKGAVNVAKKSDVVVAVLGEGSEFSGESSSVTDIEIPETQKNLLKELMKTGKPVVLVLFTGRPLA
;
A
#
# COMPACT_ATOMS: atom_id res chain seq x y z
N GLY A 1 -8.11 -1.98 -3.26
CA GLY A 1 -9.03 -0.86 -3.53
C GLY A 1 -8.97 -0.45 -4.98
N MET A 2 -7.95 0.32 -5.38
CA MET A 2 -7.76 0.80 -6.77
C MET A 2 -7.90 -0.30 -7.84
N SER A 3 -7.38 -1.51 -7.61
CA SER A 3 -7.49 -2.62 -8.57
C SER A 3 -8.93 -3.03 -8.88
N ALA A 4 -9.88 -2.77 -7.98
CA ALA A 4 -11.29 -3.10 -8.17
C ALA A 4 -12.01 -2.17 -9.17
N THR A 5 -11.38 -1.08 -9.62
CA THR A 5 -11.93 -0.29 -10.73
C THR A 5 -11.90 -1.07 -12.05
N TRP A 6 -10.92 -1.97 -12.22
CA TRP A 6 -10.60 -2.61 -13.51
C TRP A 6 -10.33 -1.61 -14.66
N ASP A 7 -10.15 -0.33 -14.33
CA ASP A 7 -9.87 0.74 -15.29
C ASP A 7 -8.40 1.14 -15.24
N MET A 8 -7.65 0.73 -16.26
CA MET A 8 -6.24 1.04 -16.38
C MET A 8 -5.99 2.54 -16.64
N TYR A 9 -6.96 3.26 -17.18
CA TYR A 9 -6.87 4.71 -17.33
C TYR A 9 -6.95 5.42 -15.97
N ALA A 10 -7.90 5.04 -15.11
CA ALA A 10 -7.97 5.52 -13.73
C ALA A 10 -6.67 5.22 -12.95
N VAL A 11 -6.14 4.00 -13.11
CA VAL A 11 -4.85 3.59 -12.50
C VAL A 11 -3.71 4.48 -12.98
N GLU A 12 -3.50 4.62 -14.30
CA GLU A 12 -2.44 5.46 -14.87
C GLU A 12 -2.60 6.93 -14.46
N LYS A 13 -3.83 7.46 -14.45
CA LYS A 13 -4.16 8.82 -14.03
C LYS A 13 -3.81 9.05 -12.55
N SER A 14 -4.10 8.08 -11.68
CA SER A 14 -3.76 8.17 -10.26
C SER A 14 -2.23 8.24 -10.04
N ALA A 15 -1.46 7.37 -10.70
CA ALA A 15 0.00 7.41 -10.67
C ALA A 15 0.56 8.72 -11.26
N ARG A 16 -0.04 9.23 -12.34
CA ARG A 16 0.35 10.51 -12.93
C ARG A 16 0.17 11.68 -11.96
N ILE A 17 -0.98 11.75 -11.28
CA ILE A 17 -1.26 12.79 -10.26
C ILE A 17 -0.23 12.67 -9.13
N ALA A 18 -0.03 11.47 -8.59
CA ALA A 18 0.93 11.25 -7.51
C ALA A 18 2.36 11.67 -7.89
N ALA A 19 2.82 11.37 -9.11
CA ALA A 19 4.13 11.83 -9.55
C ALA A 19 4.22 13.33 -9.82
N VAL A 20 3.14 13.98 -10.28
CA VAL A 20 3.09 15.45 -10.38
C VAL A 20 3.27 16.08 -8.99
N GLU A 21 2.51 15.62 -7.99
CA GLU A 21 2.60 16.17 -6.63
C GLU A 21 3.96 15.88 -5.96
N ALA A 22 4.45 14.64 -6.09
CA ALA A 22 5.73 14.24 -5.51
C ALA A 22 6.90 15.02 -6.14
N SER A 23 6.93 15.12 -7.46
CA SER A 23 7.97 15.86 -8.20
C SER A 23 7.96 17.36 -7.96
N ALA A 24 6.78 17.95 -7.74
CA ALA A 24 6.64 19.34 -7.33
C ALA A 24 7.27 19.58 -5.94
N SER A 25 7.36 18.53 -5.12
CA SER A 25 7.91 18.57 -3.75
C SER A 25 9.34 18.02 -3.65
N GLY A 26 10.10 17.95 -4.75
CA GLY A 26 11.49 17.51 -4.75
C GLY A 26 11.73 16.01 -4.92
N ILE A 27 10.68 15.17 -4.93
CA ILE A 27 10.82 13.73 -5.05
C ILE A 27 11.01 13.32 -6.51
N ASN A 28 12.03 12.53 -6.80
CA ASN A 28 12.37 12.09 -8.16
C ASN A 28 12.33 10.56 -8.34
N TRP A 29 11.97 9.83 -7.29
CA TRP A 29 11.91 8.37 -7.27
C TRP A 29 10.88 7.91 -6.24
N THR A 30 9.97 7.02 -6.64
CA THR A 30 8.97 6.42 -5.75
C THR A 30 9.18 4.92 -5.62
N PHE A 31 8.94 4.38 -4.43
CA PHE A 31 8.92 2.94 -4.15
C PHE A 31 7.57 2.31 -4.51
N SER A 32 7.20 2.42 -5.79
CA SER A 32 5.91 2.00 -6.36
C SER A 32 6.07 1.66 -7.85
N PRO A 33 5.32 0.69 -8.41
CA PRO A 33 4.23 -0.07 -7.78
C PRO A 33 4.68 -1.28 -6.95
N MET A 34 3.91 -1.59 -5.91
CA MET A 34 3.90 -2.91 -5.28
C MET A 34 3.03 -3.85 -6.14
N VAL A 35 3.59 -5.00 -6.56
CA VAL A 35 2.95 -5.90 -7.54
C VAL A 35 2.97 -7.37 -7.10
N ASP A 36 3.18 -7.62 -5.80
CA ASP A 36 3.22 -8.96 -5.26
C ASP A 36 1.83 -9.60 -5.38
N ILE A 37 1.78 -10.77 -6.01
CA ILE A 37 0.60 -11.63 -5.97
C ILE A 37 0.50 -12.24 -4.58
N SER A 38 -0.69 -12.18 -3.99
CA SER A 38 -1.00 -12.87 -2.75
C SER A 38 -2.35 -13.57 -2.84
N ARG A 39 -2.45 -14.70 -2.16
CA ARG A 39 -3.68 -15.49 -2.00
C ARG A 39 -3.98 -15.76 -0.53
N ASP A 40 -3.35 -14.99 0.36
CA ASP A 40 -3.49 -15.16 1.79
C ASP A 40 -3.98 -13.85 2.42
N PRO A 41 -5.30 -13.70 2.67
CA PRO A 41 -5.91 -12.47 3.18
C PRO A 41 -5.39 -12.06 4.57
N ARG A 42 -4.71 -12.96 5.28
CA ARG A 42 -4.07 -12.67 6.56
C ARG A 42 -2.94 -11.66 6.42
N TRP A 43 -2.23 -11.67 5.29
CA TRP A 43 -1.09 -10.79 5.06
C TRP A 43 -1.53 -9.34 4.88
N GLY A 44 -1.02 -8.46 5.75
CA GLY A 44 -1.44 -7.05 5.78
C GLY A 44 -1.13 -6.30 4.49
N ARG A 45 -0.05 -6.65 3.78
CA ARG A 45 0.40 -5.94 2.58
C ARG A 45 -0.43 -6.23 1.32
N ILE A 46 -1.47 -7.06 1.40
CA ILE A 46 -2.47 -7.16 0.32
C ILE A 46 -3.07 -5.79 -0.02
N SER A 47 -3.14 -4.86 0.95
CA SER A 47 -3.62 -3.50 0.72
C SER A 47 -2.75 -2.69 -0.25
N GLU A 48 -1.47 -3.03 -0.38
CA GLU A 48 -0.52 -2.38 -1.31
C GLU A 48 -0.60 -2.94 -2.73
N GLY A 49 -1.00 -4.22 -2.85
CA GLY A 49 -1.00 -4.98 -4.08
C GLY A 49 -2.29 -4.85 -4.88
N ASN A 50 -2.43 -5.75 -5.86
CA ASN A 50 -3.50 -5.69 -6.86
C ASN A 50 -4.34 -6.97 -6.94
N GLY A 51 -4.35 -7.76 -5.86
CA GLY A 51 -5.12 -8.99 -5.74
C GLY A 51 -4.34 -10.25 -6.14
N GLU A 52 -5.07 -11.29 -6.51
CA GLU A 52 -4.54 -12.66 -6.70
C GLU A 52 -4.23 -13.03 -8.15
N ASP A 53 -4.62 -12.19 -9.12
CA ASP A 53 -4.56 -12.51 -10.54
C ASP A 53 -3.33 -11.89 -11.23
N ALA A 54 -2.56 -12.76 -11.89
CA ALA A 54 -1.34 -12.38 -12.59
C ALA A 54 -1.61 -11.48 -13.81
N TYR A 55 -2.75 -11.64 -14.50
CA TYR A 55 -3.08 -10.86 -15.69
C TYR A 55 -3.46 -9.42 -15.33
N LEU A 56 -4.41 -9.24 -14.41
CA LEU A 56 -4.82 -7.94 -13.89
C LEU A 56 -3.64 -7.24 -13.20
N GLY A 57 -2.89 -7.97 -12.35
CA GLY A 57 -1.69 -7.45 -11.71
C GLY A 57 -0.66 -6.94 -12.73
N SER A 58 -0.47 -7.66 -13.84
CA SER A 58 0.40 -7.24 -14.94
C SER A 58 -0.10 -6.00 -15.66
N ALA A 59 -1.41 -5.88 -15.91
CA ALA A 59 -2.00 -4.70 -16.55
C ALA A 59 -1.82 -3.45 -15.68
N ILE A 60 -2.08 -3.57 -14.38
CA ILE A 60 -1.93 -2.48 -13.41
C ILE A 60 -0.47 -2.08 -13.26
N ALA A 61 0.46 -3.05 -13.20
CA ALA A 61 1.89 -2.78 -13.12
C ALA A 61 2.38 -1.89 -14.28
N LYS A 62 1.94 -2.18 -15.51
CA LYS A 62 2.25 -1.36 -16.70
C LYS A 62 1.66 0.05 -16.59
N ALA A 63 0.40 0.17 -16.19
CA ALA A 63 -0.29 1.46 -16.05
C ALA A 63 0.38 2.35 -14.99
N MET A 64 0.76 1.79 -13.85
CA MET A 64 1.46 2.51 -12.77
C MET A 64 2.84 2.98 -13.22
N VAL A 65 3.65 2.10 -13.80
CA VAL A 65 4.99 2.45 -14.32
C VAL A 65 4.90 3.58 -15.35
N LYS A 66 3.96 3.48 -16.30
CA LYS A 66 3.74 4.52 -17.31
C LYS A 66 3.28 5.84 -16.68
N GLY A 67 2.34 5.78 -15.75
CA GLY A 67 1.80 6.96 -15.07
C GLY A 67 2.86 7.72 -14.28
N TYR A 68 3.76 7.03 -13.58
CA TYR A 68 4.87 7.69 -12.88
C TYR A 68 5.93 8.23 -13.85
N GLN A 69 6.44 7.36 -14.72
CA GLN A 69 7.69 7.61 -15.44
C GLN A 69 7.51 8.39 -16.75
N GLY A 70 6.42 8.18 -17.50
CA GLY A 70 6.35 8.65 -18.88
C GLY A 70 7.63 8.28 -19.66
N ASP A 71 8.31 9.28 -20.23
CA ASP A 71 9.63 9.13 -20.86
C ASP A 71 10.80 9.72 -20.03
N LEU A 72 10.53 10.11 -18.77
CA LEU A 72 11.44 10.71 -17.79
C LEU A 72 12.06 12.07 -18.17
N LYS A 73 11.61 12.69 -19.26
CA LYS A 73 12.14 14.00 -19.69
C LYS A 73 11.54 15.15 -18.90
N ALA A 74 10.24 15.11 -18.62
CA ALA A 74 9.55 16.20 -17.93
C ALA A 74 9.96 16.29 -16.45
N ASN A 75 9.86 17.48 -15.86
CA ASN A 75 10.10 17.69 -14.42
C ASN A 75 8.95 17.23 -13.52
N ASN A 76 7.87 16.72 -14.12
CA ASN A 76 6.75 16.14 -13.40
C ASN A 76 6.71 14.60 -13.46
N GLN A 77 7.72 13.97 -14.06
CA GLN A 77 7.91 12.53 -14.20
C GLN A 77 9.03 12.05 -13.26
N ILE A 78 8.82 10.91 -12.60
CA ILE A 78 9.74 10.37 -11.57
C ILE A 78 10.04 8.89 -11.86
N LEU A 79 11.14 8.37 -11.32
CA LEU A 79 11.45 6.94 -11.42
C LEU A 79 10.41 6.11 -10.66
N ALA A 80 9.95 5.02 -11.26
CA ALA A 80 9.18 3.99 -10.59
C ALA A 80 10.11 2.88 -10.09
N CYS A 81 9.74 2.26 -8.97
CA CYS A 81 10.44 1.12 -8.40
C CYS A 81 9.45 0.00 -8.13
N VAL A 82 9.56 -1.06 -8.91
CA VAL A 82 8.65 -2.20 -8.78
C VAL A 82 9.09 -3.05 -7.59
N LYS A 83 8.15 -3.39 -6.72
CA LYS A 83 8.44 -4.11 -5.47
C LYS A 83 7.37 -5.16 -5.14
N HIS A 84 7.67 -6.18 -4.33
CA HIS A 84 8.97 -6.53 -3.76
C HIS A 84 9.46 -7.81 -4.45
N TYR A 85 10.54 -7.70 -5.21
CA TYR A 85 11.03 -8.77 -6.08
C TYR A 85 11.81 -9.82 -5.26
N ALA A 86 11.29 -11.03 -5.02
CA ALA A 86 10.04 -11.58 -5.56
C ALA A 86 9.32 -12.51 -4.59
N LEU A 87 8.06 -12.80 -4.94
CA LEU A 87 7.19 -13.83 -4.34
C LEU A 87 6.70 -13.50 -2.92
N TYR A 88 6.97 -12.30 -2.43
CA TYR A 88 6.78 -11.93 -1.03
C TYR A 88 5.35 -12.14 -0.51
N GLY A 89 4.34 -11.98 -1.37
CA GLY A 89 2.94 -12.24 -1.02
C GLY A 89 2.57 -13.70 -0.78
N ALA A 90 3.51 -14.64 -0.90
CA ALA A 90 3.35 -16.07 -0.58
C ALA A 90 3.98 -16.47 0.77
N ALA A 91 4.26 -15.50 1.65
CA ALA A 91 4.78 -15.75 2.98
C ALA A 91 3.90 -16.74 3.76
N GLU A 92 4.53 -17.74 4.37
CA GLU A 92 3.85 -18.80 5.10
C GLU A 92 2.92 -18.25 6.19
N ALA A 93 1.72 -18.84 6.23
CA ALA A 93 0.64 -18.45 7.13
C ALA A 93 0.18 -16.99 7.01
N GLY A 94 0.51 -16.31 5.92
CA GLY A 94 0.21 -14.90 5.69
C GLY A 94 0.86 -13.99 6.74
N ARG A 95 1.92 -14.46 7.40
CA ARG A 95 2.66 -13.68 8.39
C ARG A 95 3.77 -12.93 7.66
N ASP A 96 3.79 -11.62 7.82
CA ASP A 96 4.78 -10.78 7.15
C ASP A 96 6.22 -11.25 7.41
N TYR A 97 7.08 -11.09 6.40
CA TYR A 97 8.50 -11.50 6.37
C TYR A 97 8.79 -13.01 6.46
N ASN A 98 7.78 -13.84 6.65
CA ASN A 98 7.97 -15.28 6.87
C ASN A 98 8.48 -16.00 5.61
N THR A 99 8.90 -17.26 5.79
CA THR A 99 9.38 -18.15 4.73
C THR A 99 8.47 -18.16 3.51
N THR A 100 9.06 -18.20 2.31
CA THR A 100 8.33 -18.39 1.05
C THR A 100 8.96 -19.54 0.27
N ASP A 101 8.14 -20.52 -0.10
CA ASP A 101 8.56 -21.68 -0.90
C ASP A 101 7.52 -22.00 -1.98
N MET A 102 8.00 -22.33 -3.18
CA MET A 102 7.15 -22.83 -4.26
C MET A 102 7.99 -23.39 -5.42
N SER A 103 7.37 -24.19 -6.27
CA SER A 103 8.01 -24.67 -7.50
C SER A 103 8.25 -23.56 -8.52
N LYS A 104 9.29 -23.69 -9.35
CA LYS A 104 9.55 -22.75 -10.46
C LYS A 104 8.35 -22.59 -11.38
N VAL A 105 7.63 -23.67 -11.69
CA VAL A 105 6.43 -23.60 -12.54
C VAL A 105 5.37 -22.69 -11.93
N ARG A 106 5.15 -22.72 -10.61
CA ARG A 106 4.26 -21.79 -9.93
C ARG A 106 4.81 -20.36 -10.00
N MET A 107 6.10 -20.16 -9.76
CA MET A 107 6.72 -18.82 -9.86
C MET A 107 6.41 -18.18 -11.22
N TYR A 108 6.75 -18.86 -12.33
CA TYR A 108 6.61 -18.28 -13.67
C TYR A 108 5.16 -18.08 -14.11
N ASN A 109 4.25 -18.99 -13.77
CA ASN A 109 2.87 -18.91 -14.24
C ASN A 109 1.99 -18.02 -13.35
N GLU A 110 2.28 -17.95 -12.05
CA GLU A 110 1.31 -17.43 -11.07
C GLU A 110 1.80 -16.16 -10.35
N TYR A 111 3.12 -15.98 -10.14
CA TYR A 111 3.65 -14.89 -9.29
C TYR A 111 4.57 -13.92 -10.01
N LEU A 112 5.41 -14.39 -10.93
CA LEU A 112 6.37 -13.56 -11.65
C LEU A 112 5.78 -12.62 -12.73
N PRO A 113 4.61 -12.89 -13.35
CA PRO A 113 4.13 -12.07 -14.47
C PRO A 113 4.02 -10.57 -14.19
N PRO A 114 3.50 -10.10 -13.03
CA PRO A 114 3.41 -8.65 -12.77
C PRO A 114 4.76 -7.94 -12.72
N TYR A 115 5.80 -8.55 -12.13
CA TYR A 115 7.15 -7.96 -12.14
C TYR A 115 7.71 -7.88 -13.56
N LYS A 116 7.57 -8.95 -14.35
CA LYS A 116 8.01 -8.96 -15.75
C LYS A 116 7.27 -7.89 -16.57
N ALA A 117 5.97 -7.76 -16.39
CA ALA A 117 5.15 -6.76 -17.06
C ALA A 117 5.64 -5.33 -16.77
N ALA A 118 6.06 -5.07 -15.54
CA ALA A 118 6.62 -3.79 -15.15
C ALA A 118 8.01 -3.53 -15.75
N VAL A 119 8.86 -4.57 -15.83
CA VAL A 119 10.15 -4.53 -16.54
C VAL A 119 9.95 -4.24 -18.02
N ASP A 120 9.02 -4.94 -18.67
CA ASP A 120 8.67 -4.74 -20.08
C ASP A 120 8.10 -3.32 -20.34
N ALA A 121 7.44 -2.71 -19.35
CA ALA A 121 7.00 -1.32 -19.39
C ALA A 121 8.12 -0.28 -19.15
N GLY A 122 9.34 -0.74 -18.88
CA GLY A 122 10.51 0.12 -18.71
C GLY A 122 10.69 0.67 -17.30
N ALA A 123 10.20 -0.02 -16.25
CA ALA A 123 10.48 0.35 -14.87
C ALA A 123 11.98 0.63 -14.66
N ALA A 124 12.31 1.74 -13.98
CA ALA A 124 13.69 2.19 -13.86
C ALA A 124 14.46 1.47 -12.75
N SER A 125 13.75 1.00 -11.71
CA SER A 125 14.34 0.25 -10.62
C SER A 125 13.45 -0.89 -10.14
N ILE A 126 14.07 -1.83 -9.43
CA ILE A 126 13.44 -2.98 -8.77
C ILE A 126 13.89 -2.98 -7.31
N MET A 127 12.98 -3.24 -6.38
CA MET A 127 13.30 -3.44 -4.96
C MET A 127 13.33 -4.93 -4.64
N ALA A 128 14.41 -5.43 -4.06
CA ALA A 128 14.49 -6.81 -3.58
C ALA A 128 13.59 -7.03 -2.36
N SER A 129 12.94 -8.18 -2.24
CA SER A 129 12.08 -8.51 -1.10
C SER A 129 12.85 -9.05 0.12
N PHE A 130 12.15 -9.08 1.26
CA PHE A 130 12.66 -9.64 2.52
C PHE A 130 12.76 -11.16 2.53
N ASN A 131 11.76 -11.85 1.98
CA ASN A 131 11.63 -13.30 2.08
C ASN A 131 12.77 -14.08 1.41
N GLU A 132 12.96 -15.31 1.86
CA GLU A 132 13.74 -16.31 1.12
C GLU A 132 12.96 -16.89 -0.06
N VAL A 133 13.69 -17.35 -1.07
CA VAL A 133 13.20 -18.14 -2.20
C VAL A 133 14.22 -19.26 -2.45
N ASP A 134 13.78 -20.50 -2.42
CA ASP A 134 14.63 -21.70 -2.41
C ASP A 134 15.71 -21.66 -1.31
N GLY A 135 15.36 -21.16 -0.12
CA GLY A 135 16.26 -21.07 1.04
C GLY A 135 17.32 -19.96 0.97
N ILE A 136 17.24 -19.05 0.00
CA ILE A 136 18.14 -17.90 -0.12
C ILE A 136 17.32 -16.60 -0.06
N PRO A 137 17.61 -15.66 0.86
CA PRO A 137 16.97 -14.34 0.87
C PRO A 137 17.03 -13.68 -0.50
N ALA A 138 15.93 -13.07 -0.96
CA ALA A 138 15.85 -12.53 -2.32
C ALA A 138 16.99 -11.54 -2.62
N THR A 139 17.36 -10.70 -1.64
CA THR A 139 18.50 -9.77 -1.68
C THR A 139 19.84 -10.45 -2.02
N GLY A 140 20.04 -11.70 -1.60
CA GLY A 140 21.24 -12.51 -1.88
C GLY A 140 21.06 -13.48 -3.06
N SER A 141 19.90 -13.52 -3.71
CA SER A 141 19.57 -14.52 -4.73
C SER A 141 20.05 -14.10 -6.13
N LYS A 142 21.17 -14.66 -6.57
CA LYS A 142 21.69 -14.44 -7.94
C LYS A 142 20.74 -14.94 -9.02
N TRP A 143 20.03 -16.03 -8.76
CA TRP A 143 19.03 -16.57 -9.66
C TRP A 143 17.93 -15.53 -9.95
N LEU A 144 17.38 -14.90 -8.90
CA LEU A 144 16.39 -13.83 -9.07
C LEU A 144 17.00 -12.58 -9.73
N MET A 145 18.04 -12.01 -9.11
CA MET A 145 18.51 -10.65 -9.39
C MET A 145 19.34 -10.53 -10.68
N THR A 146 19.91 -11.63 -11.15
CA THR A 146 20.70 -11.66 -12.39
C THR A 146 20.08 -12.60 -13.42
N GLU A 147 19.86 -13.87 -13.08
CA GLU A 147 19.49 -14.86 -14.11
C GLU A 147 18.08 -14.60 -14.65
N VAL A 148 17.08 -14.45 -13.79
CA VAL A 148 15.71 -14.13 -14.23
C VAL A 148 15.63 -12.67 -14.67
N LEU A 149 15.94 -11.73 -13.77
CA LEU A 149 15.68 -10.31 -13.99
C LEU A 149 16.47 -9.73 -15.18
N ARG A 150 17.76 -10.07 -15.31
CA ARG A 150 18.63 -9.46 -16.33
C ARG A 150 18.83 -10.36 -17.54
N ASN A 151 19.11 -11.66 -17.35
CA ASN A 151 19.44 -12.53 -18.48
C ASN A 151 18.18 -12.95 -19.25
N GLN A 152 17.08 -13.28 -18.55
CA GLN A 152 15.83 -13.66 -19.23
C GLN A 152 14.99 -12.45 -19.64
N TRP A 153 14.80 -11.47 -18.74
CA TRP A 153 13.90 -10.33 -19.01
C TRP A 153 14.61 -9.10 -19.57
N GLY A 154 15.95 -9.09 -19.58
CA GLY A 154 16.70 -8.00 -20.18
C GLY A 154 16.69 -6.69 -19.40
N PHE A 155 16.35 -6.70 -18.10
CA PHE A 155 16.26 -5.48 -17.28
C PHE A 155 17.54 -4.63 -17.33
N LYS A 156 17.36 -3.33 -17.61
CA LYS A 156 18.47 -2.36 -17.80
C LYS A 156 18.60 -1.35 -16.66
N GLY A 157 17.70 -1.39 -15.68
CA GLY A 157 17.73 -0.51 -14.52
C GLY A 157 18.63 -1.04 -13.41
N PHE A 158 18.45 -0.49 -12.22
CA PHE A 158 19.18 -0.88 -11.01
C PHE A 158 18.28 -1.57 -9.99
N VAL A 159 18.89 -2.36 -9.11
CA VAL A 159 18.21 -3.02 -8.00
C VAL A 159 18.59 -2.33 -6.69
N VAL A 160 17.59 -1.91 -5.93
CA VAL A 160 17.74 -1.44 -4.54
C VAL A 160 17.28 -2.53 -3.59
N THR A 161 17.84 -2.62 -2.39
CA THR A 161 17.26 -3.46 -1.34
C THR A 161 15.99 -2.86 -0.77
N ASP A 162 15.16 -3.66 -0.10
CA ASP A 162 14.26 -3.11 0.91
C ASP A 162 15.06 -2.60 2.13
N TYR A 163 14.36 -1.96 3.05
CA TYR A 163 14.90 -1.37 4.27
C TYR A 163 15.74 -2.39 5.03
N THR A 164 17.04 -2.13 5.23
CA THR A 164 17.98 -3.04 5.92
C THR A 164 18.05 -4.48 5.39
N GLY A 165 17.60 -4.74 4.15
CA GLY A 165 17.56 -6.09 3.59
C GLY A 165 18.92 -6.80 3.47
N ILE A 166 20.04 -6.07 3.44
CA ILE A 166 21.39 -6.68 3.51
C ILE A 166 21.69 -7.17 4.94
N PRO A 167 21.71 -6.31 5.97
CA PRO A 167 21.88 -6.75 7.36
C PRO A 167 20.93 -7.86 7.79
N GLU A 168 19.67 -7.85 7.35
CA GLU A 168 18.69 -8.87 7.74
C GLU A 168 19.03 -10.27 7.23
N MET A 169 19.85 -10.40 6.18
CA MET A 169 20.36 -11.72 5.77
C MET A 169 21.24 -12.38 6.84
N ILE A 170 21.77 -11.62 7.81
CA ILE A 170 22.46 -12.17 8.99
C ILE A 170 21.47 -12.97 9.85
N GLU A 171 20.29 -12.42 10.10
CA GLU A 171 19.21 -13.08 10.86
C GLU A 171 18.62 -14.27 10.10
N HIS A 172 18.62 -14.22 8.76
CA HIS A 172 18.36 -15.40 7.92
C HIS A 172 19.45 -16.49 8.00
N GLY A 173 20.58 -16.23 8.65
CA GLY A 173 21.67 -17.20 8.83
C GLY A 173 22.68 -17.26 7.69
N MET A 174 22.75 -16.24 6.83
CA MET A 174 23.61 -16.25 5.62
C MET A 174 25.07 -15.84 5.88
N GLY A 175 25.42 -15.51 7.13
CA GLY A 175 26.78 -15.14 7.54
C GLY A 175 26.87 -13.74 8.12
N ASP A 176 28.09 -13.22 8.29
CA ASP A 176 28.32 -11.88 8.80
C ASP A 176 28.02 -10.77 7.76
N LEU A 177 28.02 -9.51 8.21
CA LEU A 177 27.70 -8.36 7.35
C LEU A 177 28.58 -8.28 6.10
N GLN A 178 29.87 -8.60 6.19
CA GLN A 178 30.77 -8.58 5.04
C GLN A 178 30.39 -9.66 4.02
N THR A 179 30.08 -10.86 4.52
CA THR A 179 29.68 -12.01 3.71
C THR A 179 28.40 -11.73 2.97
N VAL A 180 27.36 -11.25 3.66
CA VAL A 180 26.05 -10.98 3.05
C VAL A 180 26.08 -9.75 2.14
N SER A 181 26.90 -8.74 2.44
CA SER A 181 27.11 -7.59 1.52
C SER A 181 27.78 -8.03 0.21
N ALA A 182 28.80 -8.89 0.29
CA ALA A 182 29.44 -9.45 -0.90
C ALA A 182 28.46 -10.34 -1.69
N LEU A 183 27.64 -11.13 -1.00
CA LEU A 183 26.60 -11.97 -1.60
C LEU A 183 25.59 -11.12 -2.39
N ALA A 184 25.05 -10.05 -1.79
CA ALA A 184 24.08 -9.16 -2.43
C ALA A 184 24.65 -8.48 -3.70
N LEU A 185 25.86 -7.91 -3.63
CA LEU A 185 26.48 -7.27 -4.80
C LEU A 185 26.75 -8.27 -5.93
N ASN A 186 27.23 -9.47 -5.59
CA ASN A 186 27.47 -10.55 -6.55
C ASN A 186 26.18 -11.14 -7.13
N ALA A 187 25.07 -11.08 -6.38
CA ALA A 187 23.75 -11.52 -6.84
C ALA A 187 23.15 -10.58 -7.89
N GLY A 188 23.42 -9.27 -7.79
CA GLY A 188 22.94 -8.27 -8.75
C GLY A 188 22.32 -7.02 -8.13
N VAL A 189 22.33 -6.89 -6.80
CA VAL A 189 21.92 -5.68 -6.06
C VAL A 189 22.90 -4.55 -6.32
N ASP A 190 22.39 -3.33 -6.48
CA ASP A 190 23.16 -2.16 -6.90
C ASP A 190 23.14 -1.00 -5.89
N MET A 191 22.13 -0.95 -5.01
CA MET A 191 21.97 0.07 -3.98
C MET A 191 21.51 -0.54 -2.66
N ASP A 192 22.14 -0.12 -1.57
CA ASP A 192 21.91 -0.57 -0.20
C ASP A 192 21.07 0.46 0.56
N MET A 193 19.86 0.06 0.97
CA MET A 193 18.96 0.92 1.72
C MET A 193 19.22 0.77 3.22
N VAL A 194 19.70 1.85 3.85
CA VAL A 194 19.92 2.01 5.31
C VAL A 194 21.02 1.12 5.90
N GLY A 195 21.22 -0.10 5.41
CA GLY A 195 22.03 -1.11 6.09
C GLY A 195 23.54 -0.84 6.15
N GLU A 196 24.06 0.06 5.31
CA GLU A 196 25.47 0.44 5.21
C GLU A 196 26.46 -0.74 5.05
N GLY A 197 25.98 -1.91 4.65
CA GLY A 197 26.80 -3.09 4.39
C GLY A 197 27.71 -2.87 3.17
N PHE A 198 27.19 -2.22 2.13
CA PHE A 198 27.99 -1.87 0.96
C PHE A 198 29.09 -0.85 1.30
N LEU A 199 28.72 0.21 2.01
CA LEU A 199 29.64 1.28 2.42
C LEU A 199 30.72 0.74 3.37
N GLY A 200 30.33 -0.05 4.37
CA GLY A 200 31.20 -0.53 5.43
C GLY A 200 32.13 -1.69 5.03
N THR A 201 31.76 -2.51 4.04
CA THR A 201 32.44 -3.80 3.83
C THR A 201 33.04 -4.02 2.43
N LEU A 202 32.57 -3.34 1.37
CA LEU A 202 32.98 -3.68 -0.01
C LEU A 202 34.47 -3.41 -0.31
N LYS A 203 35.08 -2.38 0.30
CA LYS A 203 36.52 -2.12 0.13
C LYS A 203 37.36 -3.30 0.62
N LYS A 204 37.01 -3.86 1.78
CA LYS A 204 37.67 -5.04 2.35
C LYS A 204 37.39 -6.27 1.48
N SER A 205 36.14 -6.47 1.06
CA SER A 205 35.75 -7.59 0.18
C SER A 205 36.46 -7.55 -1.18
N LEU A 206 36.74 -6.36 -1.73
CA LEU A 206 37.52 -6.22 -2.95
C LEU A 206 38.99 -6.61 -2.72
N ALA A 207 39.61 -6.14 -1.63
CA ALA A 207 40.98 -6.49 -1.28
C ALA A 207 41.15 -8.01 -1.06
N GLU A 208 40.14 -8.65 -0.49
CA GLU A 208 40.07 -10.10 -0.25
C GLU A 208 39.56 -10.90 -1.46
N LYS A 209 39.28 -10.26 -2.60
CA LYS A 209 38.75 -10.88 -3.83
C LYS A 209 37.41 -11.61 -3.65
N LYS A 210 36.61 -11.24 -2.64
CA LYS A 210 35.22 -11.70 -2.44
C LYS A 210 34.24 -11.03 -3.39
N VAL A 211 34.59 -9.86 -3.89
CA VAL A 211 33.91 -9.15 -4.99
C VAL A 211 34.95 -8.65 -5.99
N GLY A 212 34.57 -8.50 -7.26
CA GLY A 212 35.43 -7.91 -8.30
C GLY A 212 35.12 -6.43 -8.53
N ILE A 213 36.10 -5.70 -9.08
CA ILE A 213 35.92 -4.28 -9.43
C ILE A 213 34.84 -4.10 -10.51
N GLU A 214 34.65 -5.08 -11.39
CA GLU A 214 33.63 -5.05 -12.43
C GLU A 214 32.20 -5.08 -11.86
N GLN A 215 31.97 -5.83 -10.76
CA GLN A 215 30.68 -5.81 -10.07
C GLN A 215 30.39 -4.43 -9.46
N ILE A 216 31.38 -3.80 -8.83
CA ILE A 216 31.27 -2.45 -8.27
C ILE A 216 31.02 -1.42 -9.38
N ASN A 217 31.79 -1.49 -10.48
CA ASN A 217 31.65 -0.61 -11.63
C ASN A 217 30.26 -0.75 -12.29
N ARG A 218 29.73 -1.98 -12.39
CA ARG A 218 28.36 -2.23 -12.89
C ARG A 218 27.31 -1.55 -12.01
N ALA A 219 27.34 -1.80 -10.70
CA ALA A 219 26.40 -1.21 -9.75
C ALA A 219 26.44 0.32 -9.80
N CYS A 220 27.64 0.90 -9.67
CA CYS A 220 27.86 2.34 -9.75
C CYS A 220 27.34 2.94 -11.06
N ARG A 221 27.69 2.34 -12.21
CA ARG A 221 27.23 2.80 -13.53
C ARG A 221 25.72 2.81 -13.66
N LEU A 222 25.00 1.82 -13.13
CA LEU A 222 23.54 1.78 -13.20
C LEU A 222 22.90 2.91 -12.38
N ILE A 223 23.44 3.23 -11.20
CA ILE A 223 22.98 4.38 -10.39
C ILE A 223 23.25 5.71 -11.12
N LEU A 224 24.45 5.87 -11.69
CA LEU A 224 24.80 7.07 -12.45
C LEU A 224 23.93 7.22 -13.71
N GLN A 225 23.64 6.12 -14.40
CA GLN A 225 22.75 6.12 -15.57
C GLN A 225 21.32 6.51 -15.20
N ALA A 226 20.78 6.06 -14.06
CA ALA A 226 19.46 6.48 -13.60
C ALA A 226 19.41 7.99 -13.32
N LYS A 227 20.42 8.53 -12.62
CA LYS A 227 20.56 9.97 -12.37
C LYS A 227 20.70 10.78 -13.67
N TYR A 228 21.45 10.26 -14.64
CA TYR A 228 21.61 10.88 -15.96
C TYR A 228 20.31 10.90 -16.76
N LYS A 229 19.58 9.78 -16.80
CA LYS A 229 18.27 9.68 -17.48
C LYS A 229 17.24 10.64 -16.89
N LEU A 230 17.30 10.91 -15.59
CA LEU A 230 16.47 11.93 -14.95
C LEU A 230 16.88 13.37 -15.29
N GLY A 231 18.06 13.60 -15.86
CA GLY A 231 18.61 14.94 -16.11
C GLY A 231 19.25 15.59 -14.88
N LEU A 232 19.56 14.83 -13.82
CA LEU A 232 20.11 15.39 -12.57
C LEU A 232 21.56 15.88 -12.71
N PHE A 233 22.30 15.42 -13.72
CA PHE A 233 23.62 15.98 -14.03
C PHE A 233 23.54 17.30 -14.81
N GLU A 234 22.47 17.50 -15.59
CA GLU A 234 22.23 18.75 -16.30
C GLU A 234 21.65 19.80 -15.36
N ASN A 235 20.65 19.42 -14.56
CA ASN A 235 20.06 20.26 -13.53
C ASN A 235 19.80 19.43 -12.26
N PRO A 236 20.70 19.51 -11.25
CA PRO A 236 20.50 18.84 -9.97
C PRO A 236 19.22 19.26 -9.24
N TYR A 237 18.70 20.45 -9.54
CA TYR A 237 17.52 21.05 -8.93
C TYR A 237 16.26 20.89 -9.80
N LYS A 238 16.25 19.98 -10.80
CA LYS A 238 15.13 19.76 -11.73
C LYS A 238 13.76 19.65 -11.04
N PHE A 239 13.73 19.08 -9.84
CA PHE A 239 12.52 18.83 -9.05
C PHE A 239 12.34 19.80 -7.87
N CYS A 240 13.23 20.77 -7.71
CA CYS A 240 13.27 21.67 -6.56
C CYS A 240 12.71 23.06 -6.94
N ASP A 241 11.40 23.14 -7.16
CA ASP A 241 10.71 24.41 -7.42
C ASP A 241 9.60 24.64 -6.38
N PRO A 242 9.82 25.54 -5.39
CA PRO A 242 8.82 25.85 -4.38
C PRO A 242 7.47 26.31 -4.95
N LYS A 243 7.45 26.98 -6.11
CA LYS A 243 6.20 27.43 -6.73
C LYS A 243 5.35 26.25 -7.16
N ARG A 244 5.97 25.19 -7.69
CA ARG A 244 5.26 23.97 -8.06
C ARG A 244 4.65 23.30 -6.82
N ALA A 245 5.39 23.23 -5.72
CA ALA A 245 4.87 22.68 -4.46
C ALA A 245 3.60 23.44 -4.00
N GLU A 246 3.56 24.76 -4.15
CA GLU A 246 2.41 25.60 -3.81
C GLU A 246 1.22 25.42 -4.76
N THR A 247 1.47 25.23 -6.06
CA THR A 247 0.41 25.28 -7.10
C THR A 247 -0.05 23.92 -7.62
N GLU A 248 0.74 22.86 -7.46
CA GLU A 248 0.48 21.53 -8.06
C GLU A 248 0.08 20.46 -7.04
N VAL A 249 0.33 20.67 -5.75
CA VAL A 249 0.04 19.70 -4.68
C VAL A 249 -1.34 19.94 -4.08
N PHE A 250 -2.12 18.86 -3.93
CA PHE A 250 -3.42 18.86 -3.26
C PHE A 250 -4.45 19.84 -3.88
N THR A 251 -4.35 20.04 -5.20
CA THR A 251 -5.22 20.97 -5.95
C THR A 251 -6.68 20.50 -5.96
N PRO A 252 -7.66 21.40 -6.15
CA PRO A 252 -9.06 21.02 -6.32
C PRO A 252 -9.28 19.98 -7.42
N GLN A 253 -8.53 20.08 -8.53
CA GLN A 253 -8.60 19.16 -9.67
C GLN A 253 -8.09 17.77 -9.31
N ASN A 254 -6.95 17.67 -8.61
CA ASN A 254 -6.41 16.39 -8.14
C ASN A 254 -7.36 15.72 -7.15
N ARG A 255 -7.93 16.50 -6.21
CA ARG A 255 -8.91 16.00 -5.24
C ARG A 255 -10.22 15.55 -5.90
N GLN A 256 -10.66 16.25 -6.94
CA GLN A 256 -11.84 15.85 -7.71
C GLN A 256 -11.59 14.53 -8.47
N ALA A 257 -10.44 14.37 -9.10
CA ALA A 257 -10.06 13.12 -9.74
C ALA A 257 -9.94 11.96 -8.72
N SER A 258 -9.34 12.21 -7.56
CA SER A 258 -9.28 11.22 -6.47
C SER A 258 -10.67 10.80 -6.00
N ARG A 259 -11.61 11.74 -5.87
CA ARG A 259 -13.01 11.46 -5.50
C ARG A 259 -13.72 10.58 -6.54
N GLU A 260 -13.54 10.87 -7.83
CA GLU A 260 -14.13 10.09 -8.93
C GLU A 260 -13.59 8.65 -8.92
N ILE A 261 -12.28 8.50 -8.85
CA ILE A 261 -11.61 7.19 -8.84
C ILE A 261 -11.97 6.39 -7.57
N ALA A 262 -12.06 7.06 -6.41
CA ALA A 262 -12.48 6.41 -5.18
C ALA A 262 -13.91 5.85 -5.30
N ALA A 263 -14.84 6.61 -5.89
CA ALA A 263 -16.21 6.14 -6.11
C ALA A 263 -16.28 4.94 -7.07
N GLU A 264 -15.42 4.90 -8.09
CA GLU A 264 -15.30 3.78 -9.02
C GLU A 264 -14.68 2.52 -8.35
N SER A 265 -13.86 2.71 -7.31
CA SER A 265 -13.20 1.61 -6.61
C SER A 265 -14.08 0.83 -5.63
N PHE A 266 -15.29 1.33 -5.31
CA PHE A 266 -16.18 0.68 -4.36
C PHE A 266 -16.87 -0.55 -4.96
N VAL A 267 -16.85 -1.65 -4.21
CA VAL A 267 -17.50 -2.92 -4.61
C VAL A 267 -18.83 -3.06 -3.86
N LEU A 268 -19.94 -3.07 -4.61
CA LEU A 268 -21.26 -3.34 -4.05
C LEU A 268 -21.47 -4.85 -3.84
N LEU A 269 -21.13 -5.35 -2.65
CA LEU A 269 -21.20 -6.78 -2.33
C LEU A 269 -22.63 -7.32 -2.20
N LYS A 270 -23.58 -6.49 -1.74
CA LYS A 270 -24.97 -6.89 -1.54
C LYS A 270 -25.89 -5.67 -1.55
N ASN A 271 -27.01 -5.75 -2.27
CA ASN A 271 -28.08 -4.75 -2.25
C ASN A 271 -29.45 -5.42 -2.37
N GLN A 272 -30.12 -5.63 -1.23
CA GLN A 272 -31.45 -6.24 -1.19
C GLN A 272 -32.54 -5.17 -1.11
N ASN A 273 -33.70 -5.45 -1.69
CA ASN A 273 -34.89 -4.59 -1.66
C ASN A 273 -34.63 -3.16 -2.16
N ASN A 274 -33.68 -2.99 -3.08
CA ASN A 274 -33.32 -1.69 -3.65
C ASN A 274 -33.01 -0.62 -2.60
N LEU A 275 -32.39 -1.01 -1.47
CA LEU A 275 -32.06 -0.08 -0.39
C LEU A 275 -31.08 1.00 -0.88
N LEU A 276 -30.07 0.61 -1.65
CA LEU A 276 -29.15 1.55 -2.29
C LEU A 276 -29.58 1.85 -3.74
N PRO A 277 -29.46 3.11 -4.21
CA PRO A 277 -28.99 4.29 -3.48
C PRO A 277 -30.02 4.85 -2.49
N LEU A 278 -29.56 5.40 -1.36
CA LEU A 278 -30.43 6.01 -0.34
C LEU A 278 -31.12 7.28 -0.88
N LYS A 279 -32.34 7.53 -0.41
CA LYS A 279 -33.02 8.82 -0.62
C LYS A 279 -32.26 9.91 0.14
N LYS A 280 -32.11 11.09 -0.47
CA LYS A 280 -31.52 12.28 0.16
C LYS A 280 -32.54 13.05 1.01
N SER A 281 -33.28 12.34 1.86
CA SER A 281 -34.36 12.92 2.68
C SER A 281 -34.57 12.11 3.95
N GLY A 282 -35.31 12.65 4.91
CA GLY A 282 -35.67 11.95 6.15
C GLY A 282 -34.54 11.97 7.19
N THR A 283 -34.51 10.99 8.08
CA THR A 283 -33.52 10.86 9.15
C THR A 283 -32.61 9.67 8.91
N ILE A 284 -31.31 9.90 8.82
CA ILE A 284 -30.28 8.88 8.65
C ILE A 284 -29.49 8.72 9.94
N GLY A 285 -29.45 7.51 10.48
CA GLY A 285 -28.61 7.15 11.62
C GLY A 285 -27.23 6.72 11.13
N LEU A 286 -26.19 7.50 11.39
CA LEU A 286 -24.82 7.22 10.98
C LEU A 286 -24.01 6.75 12.19
N VAL A 287 -23.67 5.46 12.23
CA VAL A 287 -23.17 4.80 13.44
C VAL A 287 -21.88 4.02 13.16
N GLY A 288 -20.91 4.08 14.06
CA GLY A 288 -19.70 3.25 14.02
C GLY A 288 -18.41 4.01 14.38
N PRO A 289 -17.30 3.29 14.63
CA PRO A 289 -16.04 3.88 15.04
C PRO A 289 -15.38 4.75 13.95
N LEU A 290 -15.75 4.55 12.69
CA LEU A 290 -15.20 5.23 11.51
C LEU A 290 -16.04 6.40 11.01
N VAL A 291 -17.18 6.71 11.65
CA VAL A 291 -18.11 7.76 11.20
C VAL A 291 -17.45 9.13 11.09
N ASP A 292 -16.69 9.52 12.11
CA ASP A 292 -16.04 10.82 12.19
C ASP A 292 -14.56 10.67 12.56
N ASN A 293 -13.81 10.05 11.65
CA ASN A 293 -12.41 9.69 11.85
C ASN A 293 -11.58 10.17 10.66
N THR A 294 -10.77 11.21 10.85
CA THR A 294 -9.97 11.78 9.76
C THR A 294 -8.76 10.92 9.39
N ALA A 295 -8.10 10.30 10.36
CA ALA A 295 -6.86 9.60 10.07
C ALA A 295 -7.02 8.29 9.30
N ASN A 296 -8.16 7.63 9.42
CA ASN A 296 -8.34 6.32 8.80
C ASN A 296 -8.89 6.40 7.37
N MET A 297 -9.14 7.60 6.82
CA MET A 297 -9.77 7.76 5.50
C MET A 297 -8.81 7.52 4.33
N TYR A 298 -7.51 7.81 4.49
CA TYR A 298 -6.53 7.61 3.42
C TYR A 298 -6.06 6.15 3.30
N GLY A 299 -6.25 5.34 4.34
CA GLY A 299 -5.65 4.00 4.44
C GLY A 299 -4.17 4.05 4.84
N THR A 300 -3.56 2.87 4.98
CA THR A 300 -2.12 2.74 5.25
C THR A 300 -1.30 3.25 4.04
N TRP A 301 0.03 3.31 4.17
CA TRP A 301 0.95 3.79 3.11
C TRP A 301 0.69 5.23 2.62
N SER A 302 0.10 6.04 3.49
CA SER A 302 -0.25 7.45 3.23
C SER A 302 0.71 8.42 3.93
N VAL A 303 2.02 8.16 3.85
CA VAL A 303 3.05 8.84 4.66
C VAL A 303 3.18 10.35 4.42
N ALA A 304 2.76 10.83 3.25
CA ALA A 304 2.76 12.25 2.88
C ALA A 304 1.36 12.89 2.94
N ALA A 305 0.34 12.14 3.37
CA ALA A 305 -1.03 12.62 3.36
C ALA A 305 -1.27 13.66 4.46
N LEU A 306 -2.11 14.65 4.16
CA LEU A 306 -2.58 15.65 5.11
C LEU A 306 -3.82 15.10 5.84
N PHE A 307 -3.58 14.28 6.88
CA PHE A 307 -4.62 13.57 7.62
C PHE A 307 -5.68 14.49 8.24
N ASP A 308 -5.30 15.69 8.67
CA ASP A 308 -6.20 16.73 9.19
C ASP A 308 -7.15 17.30 8.12
N LYS A 309 -6.82 17.13 6.83
CA LYS A 309 -7.62 17.62 5.68
C LYS A 309 -8.49 16.55 5.02
N SER A 310 -8.51 15.32 5.55
CA SER A 310 -9.40 14.28 5.02
C SER A 310 -10.87 14.62 5.31
N VAL A 311 -11.76 14.12 4.45
CA VAL A 311 -13.21 14.28 4.64
C VAL A 311 -13.73 13.02 5.31
N THR A 312 -14.18 13.12 6.56
CA THR A 312 -14.80 12.00 7.28
C THR A 312 -16.11 11.58 6.62
N VAL A 313 -16.59 10.36 6.89
CA VAL A 313 -17.89 9.91 6.37
C VAL A 313 -19.02 10.85 6.81
N LEU A 314 -19.00 11.29 8.08
CA LEU A 314 -19.94 12.28 8.60
C LEU A 314 -19.89 13.60 7.81
N GLN A 315 -18.69 14.15 7.61
CA GLN A 315 -18.54 15.41 6.88
C GLN A 315 -18.97 15.27 5.41
N GLY A 316 -18.60 14.16 4.76
CA GLY A 316 -19.00 13.86 3.39
C GLY A 316 -20.51 13.75 3.22
N MET A 317 -21.18 13.05 4.14
CA MET A 317 -22.65 12.93 4.13
C MET A 317 -23.34 14.27 4.41
N LYS A 318 -22.86 15.07 5.37
CA LYS A 318 -23.37 16.43 5.61
C LYS A 318 -23.26 17.29 4.36
N ASN A 319 -22.11 17.28 3.68
CA ASN A 319 -21.89 18.04 2.45
C ASN A 319 -22.82 17.59 1.31
N ALA A 320 -23.07 16.28 1.18
CA ALA A 320 -23.88 15.73 0.09
C ALA A 320 -25.39 15.87 0.30
N LEU A 321 -25.86 15.95 1.55
CA LEU A 321 -27.27 16.03 1.92
C LEU A 321 -27.74 17.47 2.17
N GLY A 322 -26.86 18.35 2.68
CA GLY A 322 -27.23 19.70 3.09
C GLY A 322 -28.35 19.65 4.13
N GLU A 323 -29.39 20.46 3.93
CA GLU A 323 -30.57 20.52 4.81
C GLU A 323 -31.65 19.49 4.45
N ASN A 324 -31.47 18.72 3.36
CA ASN A 324 -32.52 17.83 2.87
C ASN A 324 -32.80 16.62 3.77
N ALA A 325 -31.82 16.22 4.59
CA ALA A 325 -31.92 15.09 5.51
C ALA A 325 -31.25 15.39 6.85
N LYS A 326 -31.81 14.82 7.92
CA LYS A 326 -31.25 14.89 9.27
C LYS A 326 -30.28 13.74 9.49
N ILE A 327 -29.05 14.03 9.93
CA ILE A 327 -28.09 12.99 10.32
C ILE A 327 -28.05 12.90 11.85
N LEU A 328 -28.30 11.71 12.38
CA LEU A 328 -28.11 11.38 13.79
C LEU A 328 -26.88 10.49 13.92
N THR A 329 -25.99 10.78 14.87
CA THR A 329 -24.74 10.02 15.03
C THR A 329 -24.65 9.31 16.37
N ALA A 330 -23.98 8.16 16.37
CA ALA A 330 -23.54 7.49 17.59
C ALA A 330 -22.23 6.74 17.32
N ARG A 331 -21.38 6.64 18.34
CA ARG A 331 -20.14 5.88 18.24
C ARG A 331 -20.40 4.38 18.04
N GLY A 332 -21.35 3.81 18.79
CA GLY A 332 -21.79 2.43 18.67
C GLY A 332 -20.82 1.40 19.25
N SER A 333 -19.54 1.48 18.89
CA SER A 333 -18.50 0.61 19.45
C SER A 333 -17.12 1.29 19.38
N ASN A 334 -16.17 0.72 20.12
CA ASN A 334 -14.75 0.86 19.82
C ASN A 334 -14.35 -0.12 18.70
N PHE A 335 -13.16 0.01 18.11
CA PHE A 335 -12.66 -0.90 17.08
C PHE A 335 -12.44 -2.31 17.64
N LEU A 336 -11.79 -2.40 18.80
CA LEU A 336 -11.47 -3.66 19.47
C LEU A 336 -11.83 -3.61 20.96
N ALA A 337 -12.08 -4.78 21.56
CA ALA A 337 -12.26 -4.90 23.00
C ALA A 337 -10.96 -4.58 23.75
N ASP A 338 -9.83 -5.09 23.24
CA ASP A 338 -8.50 -4.85 23.78
C ASP A 338 -7.96 -3.47 23.36
N SER A 339 -7.65 -2.61 24.33
CA SER A 339 -7.19 -1.24 24.08
C SER A 339 -5.74 -1.14 23.60
N VAL A 340 -4.89 -2.13 23.92
CA VAL A 340 -3.50 -2.19 23.48
C VAL A 340 -3.45 -2.56 22.00
N MET A 341 -4.21 -3.58 21.59
CA MET A 341 -4.34 -3.96 20.20
C MET A 341 -5.04 -2.86 19.38
N GLU A 342 -6.06 -2.20 19.93
CA GLU A 342 -6.67 -1.04 19.26
C GLU A 342 -5.65 0.08 19.02
N HIS A 343 -4.82 0.39 20.01
CA HIS A 343 -3.78 1.40 19.85
C HIS A 343 -2.82 1.02 18.72
N ARG A 344 -2.38 -0.24 18.69
CA ARG A 344 -1.48 -0.76 17.64
C ARG A 344 -2.07 -0.61 16.25
N TYR A 345 -3.33 -0.97 16.03
CA TYR A 345 -3.90 -1.02 14.68
C TYR A 345 -4.57 0.27 14.20
N VAL A 346 -4.82 1.23 15.09
CA VAL A 346 -5.55 2.47 14.76
C VAL A 346 -4.70 3.72 14.96
N ASN A 347 -3.71 3.68 15.85
CA ASN A 347 -3.01 4.89 16.32
C ASN A 347 -1.47 4.81 16.27
N VAL A 348 -0.87 3.72 15.79
CA VAL A 348 0.59 3.54 15.83
C VAL A 348 1.35 4.63 15.09
N HIS A 349 0.84 5.07 13.94
CA HIS A 349 1.47 6.13 13.12
C HIS A 349 0.78 7.49 13.25
N ASN A 350 -0.48 7.54 13.71
CA ASN A 350 -1.23 8.78 13.85
C ASN A 350 -2.20 8.73 15.03
N LYS A 351 -1.93 9.50 16.09
CA LYS A 351 -2.70 9.48 17.35
C LYS A 351 -3.95 10.36 17.29
N THR A 352 -4.88 10.00 16.43
CA THR A 352 -6.10 10.81 16.15
C THR A 352 -7.38 10.13 16.58
N TYR A 353 -7.38 8.81 16.75
CA TYR A 353 -8.54 8.10 17.25
C TYR A 353 -8.52 8.11 18.78
N LEU A 354 -9.54 8.72 19.38
CA LEU A 354 -9.78 8.64 20.81
C LEU A 354 -10.75 7.49 21.09
N ARG A 355 -10.28 6.51 21.87
CA ARG A 355 -11.12 5.42 22.39
C ARG A 355 -12.19 5.99 23.30
N ASP A 356 -13.41 5.49 23.18
CA ASP A 356 -14.49 5.86 24.09
C ASP A 356 -14.36 5.05 25.38
N SER A 357 -14.42 5.73 26.53
CA SER A 357 -14.25 5.11 27.85
C SER A 357 -15.53 4.45 28.38
N ARG A 358 -16.68 4.70 27.74
CA ARG A 358 -17.94 4.03 28.10
C ARG A 358 -17.88 2.55 27.80
N SER A 359 -18.68 1.77 28.51
CA SER A 359 -18.81 0.33 28.29
C SER A 359 -19.39 0.03 26.91
N GLU A 360 -19.11 -1.17 26.38
CA GLU A 360 -19.68 -1.62 25.10
C GLU A 360 -21.22 -1.56 25.12
N GLU A 361 -21.85 -1.94 26.23
CA GLU A 361 -23.30 -1.89 26.39
C GLU A 361 -23.85 -0.45 26.25
N GLU A 362 -23.21 0.53 26.89
CA GLU A 362 -23.61 1.94 26.79
C GLU A 362 -23.46 2.49 25.37
N LEU A 363 -22.36 2.13 24.68
CA LEU A 363 -22.12 2.55 23.30
C LEU A 363 -23.16 1.97 22.35
N ILE A 364 -23.45 0.68 22.47
CA ILE A 364 -24.47 -0.03 21.69
C ILE A 364 -25.86 0.57 21.97
N LYS A 365 -26.21 0.80 23.24
CA LYS A 365 -27.48 1.42 23.63
C LYS A 365 -27.66 2.81 23.00
N GLY A 366 -26.59 3.61 22.97
CA GLY A 366 -26.57 4.90 22.28
C GLY A 366 -26.86 4.77 20.78
N ALA A 367 -26.23 3.81 20.11
CA ALA A 367 -26.46 3.50 18.70
C ALA A 367 -27.88 3.00 18.40
N VAL A 368 -28.42 2.09 19.21
CA VAL A 368 -29.79 1.59 19.08
C VAL A 368 -30.82 2.73 19.25
N ASN A 369 -30.57 3.67 20.16
CA ASN A 369 -31.42 4.85 20.33
C ASN A 369 -31.41 5.76 19.10
N VAL A 370 -30.26 5.92 18.44
CA VAL A 370 -30.15 6.64 17.16
C VAL A 370 -30.90 5.88 16.07
N ALA A 371 -30.70 4.57 15.95
CA ALA A 371 -31.36 3.73 14.96
C ALA A 371 -32.89 3.81 15.06
N LYS A 372 -33.46 3.70 16.28
CA LYS A 372 -34.91 3.79 16.50
C LYS A 372 -35.52 5.12 16.02
N LYS A 373 -34.74 6.21 16.06
CA LYS A 373 -35.14 7.55 15.61
C LYS A 373 -34.83 7.83 14.14
N SER A 374 -34.29 6.85 13.42
CA SER A 374 -33.87 6.99 12.02
C SER A 374 -34.79 6.19 11.09
N ASP A 375 -34.86 6.63 9.83
CA ASP A 375 -35.56 5.92 8.76
C ASP A 375 -34.69 4.81 8.17
N VAL A 376 -33.38 5.05 8.13
CA VAL A 376 -32.33 4.11 7.70
C VAL A 376 -31.08 4.29 8.57
N VAL A 377 -30.34 3.21 8.79
CA VAL A 377 -29.05 3.22 9.48
C VAL A 377 -27.93 2.97 8.48
N VAL A 378 -26.88 3.77 8.53
CA VAL A 378 -25.61 3.55 7.86
C VAL A 378 -24.59 3.17 8.94
N ALA A 379 -24.22 1.90 8.97
CA ALA A 379 -23.20 1.36 9.86
C ALA A 379 -21.83 1.44 9.17
N VAL A 380 -20.93 2.26 9.70
CA VAL A 380 -19.58 2.49 9.17
C VAL A 380 -18.60 1.66 9.98
N LEU A 381 -18.34 0.44 9.53
CA LEU A 381 -17.64 -0.60 10.30
C LEU A 381 -16.47 -1.17 9.50
N GLY A 382 -15.65 -1.95 10.19
CA GLY A 382 -14.53 -2.70 9.61
C GLY A 382 -13.22 -2.35 10.30
N GLU A 383 -12.18 -2.23 9.50
CA GLU A 383 -10.81 -2.09 9.95
C GLU A 383 -10.36 -0.62 10.03
N GLY A 384 -9.44 -0.33 10.96
CA GLY A 384 -8.62 0.88 10.89
C GLY A 384 -7.55 0.76 9.80
N SER A 385 -6.93 1.88 9.40
CA SER A 385 -5.97 1.89 8.30
C SER A 385 -4.79 0.94 8.52
N GLU A 386 -4.25 0.92 9.75
CA GLU A 386 -3.07 0.12 10.10
C GLU A 386 -3.40 -1.30 10.59
N PHE A 387 -4.65 -1.76 10.45
CA PHE A 387 -4.96 -3.20 10.47
C PHE A 387 -4.33 -3.92 9.27
N SER A 388 -4.02 -3.19 8.21
CA SER A 388 -3.35 -3.66 7.01
C SER A 388 -2.02 -2.92 6.81
N GLY A 389 -1.32 -3.19 5.72
CA GLY A 389 0.02 -2.69 5.48
C GLY A 389 1.09 -3.59 6.09
N GLU A 390 2.28 -3.04 6.20
CA GLU A 390 3.47 -3.78 6.64
C GLU A 390 3.43 -4.12 8.13
N SER A 391 3.86 -5.34 8.46
CA SER A 391 3.85 -5.92 9.80
C SER A 391 2.46 -5.94 10.48
N SER A 392 1.39 -5.88 9.69
CA SER A 392 0.00 -5.89 10.14
C SER A 392 -0.75 -7.13 9.67
N SER A 393 -0.14 -8.30 9.86
CA SER A 393 -0.79 -9.58 9.60
C SER A 393 -1.82 -9.90 10.69
N VAL A 394 -2.92 -10.55 10.30
CA VAL A 394 -4.00 -10.97 11.21
C VAL A 394 -4.25 -12.47 11.08
N THR A 395 -4.63 -13.13 12.17
CA THR A 395 -5.04 -14.55 12.14
C THR A 395 -6.54 -14.73 11.97
N ASP A 396 -7.31 -13.71 12.34
CA ASP A 396 -8.75 -13.62 12.19
C ASP A 396 -9.05 -12.51 11.17
N ILE A 397 -9.81 -12.85 10.13
CA ILE A 397 -10.18 -11.96 9.03
C ILE A 397 -11.68 -11.60 9.09
N GLU A 398 -12.33 -11.75 10.24
CA GLU A 398 -13.70 -11.26 10.45
C GLU A 398 -13.71 -9.76 10.79
N ILE A 399 -14.89 -9.14 10.66
CA ILE A 399 -15.12 -7.82 11.28
C ILE A 399 -14.88 -7.95 12.79
N PRO A 400 -14.22 -6.98 13.46
CA PRO A 400 -14.00 -7.04 14.90
C PRO A 400 -15.26 -7.33 15.74
N GLU A 401 -15.15 -8.16 16.77
CA GLU A 401 -16.32 -8.65 17.54
C GLU A 401 -17.17 -7.52 18.13
N THR A 402 -16.55 -6.45 18.65
CA THR A 402 -17.27 -5.28 19.19
C THR A 402 -18.17 -4.62 18.15
N GLN A 403 -17.75 -4.64 16.87
CA GLN A 403 -18.50 -4.10 15.75
C GLN A 403 -19.55 -5.09 15.24
N LYS A 404 -19.27 -6.41 15.27
CA LYS A 404 -20.28 -7.45 14.99
C LYS A 404 -21.41 -7.41 16.02
N ASN A 405 -21.11 -7.23 17.30
CA ASN A 405 -22.10 -7.07 18.37
C ASN A 405 -22.99 -5.85 18.12
N LEU A 406 -22.39 -4.70 17.82
CA LEU A 406 -23.12 -3.51 17.41
C LEU A 406 -24.04 -3.80 16.21
N LEU A 407 -23.54 -4.44 15.16
CA LEU A 407 -24.33 -4.74 13.96
C LEU A 407 -25.51 -5.67 14.28
N LYS A 408 -25.30 -6.72 15.09
CA LYS A 408 -26.38 -7.62 15.56
C LYS A 408 -27.49 -6.82 16.27
N GLU A 409 -27.14 -5.89 17.14
CA GLU A 409 -28.12 -5.07 17.88
C GLU A 409 -28.82 -4.03 16.99
N LEU A 410 -28.13 -3.45 16.01
CA LEU A 410 -28.75 -2.57 15.01
C LEU A 410 -29.79 -3.33 14.18
N MET A 411 -29.49 -4.56 13.77
CA MET A 411 -30.42 -5.41 13.00
C MET A 411 -31.69 -5.75 13.79
N LYS A 412 -31.59 -5.95 15.12
CA LYS A 412 -32.75 -6.21 16.00
C LYS A 412 -33.75 -5.05 16.05
N THR A 413 -33.37 -3.84 15.62
CA THR A 413 -34.28 -2.69 15.57
C THR A 413 -35.33 -2.78 14.47
N GLY A 414 -35.15 -3.67 13.48
CA GLY A 414 -36.01 -3.80 12.30
C GLY A 414 -35.87 -2.64 11.29
N LYS A 415 -34.97 -1.69 11.54
CA LYS A 415 -34.65 -0.62 10.60
C LYS A 415 -33.79 -1.15 9.44
N PRO A 416 -33.95 -0.63 8.21
CA PRO A 416 -33.01 -0.92 7.15
C PRO A 416 -31.59 -0.48 7.54
N VAL A 417 -30.60 -1.37 7.37
CA VAL A 417 -29.19 -1.11 7.68
C VAL A 417 -28.35 -1.26 6.41
N VAL A 418 -27.55 -0.24 6.11
CA VAL A 418 -26.48 -0.27 5.12
C VAL A 418 -25.16 -0.45 5.85
N LEU A 419 -24.38 -1.46 5.50
CA LEU A 419 -23.00 -1.60 5.95
C LEU A 419 -22.08 -0.88 4.95
N VAL A 420 -21.40 0.16 5.40
CA VAL A 420 -20.25 0.75 4.71
C VAL A 420 -19.00 0.13 5.33
N LEU A 421 -18.40 -0.81 4.60
CA LEU A 421 -17.27 -1.60 5.08
C LEU A 421 -15.94 -0.94 4.69
N PHE A 422 -15.13 -0.61 5.67
CA PHE A 422 -13.73 -0.21 5.49
C PHE A 422 -12.83 -1.41 5.71
N THR A 423 -11.96 -1.73 4.77
CA THR A 423 -10.99 -2.82 4.93
C THR A 423 -9.82 -2.67 3.97
N GLY A 424 -8.64 -3.12 4.40
CA GLY A 424 -7.45 -3.25 3.56
C GLY A 424 -7.29 -4.64 2.92
N ARG A 425 -8.18 -5.59 3.22
CA ARG A 425 -8.07 -7.01 2.83
C ARG A 425 -9.45 -7.64 2.57
N PRO A 426 -9.51 -8.86 2.00
CA PRO A 426 -10.71 -9.68 2.08
C PRO A 426 -11.05 -10.05 3.54
N LEU A 427 -12.34 -10.03 3.89
CA LEU A 427 -12.86 -10.45 5.20
C LEU A 427 -13.83 -11.64 5.06
N ALA A 428 -13.98 -12.43 6.13
CA ALA A 428 -14.85 -13.62 6.21
C ALA A 428 -16.30 -13.33 6.58
#